data_AF-A0A944ZFL2-F1
#
_entry.id   AF-A0A944ZFL2-F1
#
_cell.length_a   1.000
_cell.length_b   1.000
_cell.length_c   1.000
_cell.angle_alpha   90.00
_cell.angle_beta   90.00
_cell.angle_gamma   90.00
#
_symmetry.space_group_name_H-M   'P 1'
#
loop_
_entity.id
_entity.type
_entity.pdbx_description
1 polymer ?
#
loop_
_entity_poly.entity_id
_entity_poly.type
_entity_poly.pdbx_seq_one_letter_code
_entity_poly.pdbx_strand_id
1 'polypeptide(L)'
;MADSLFEQLEQQCTSGGVDAVLEHLIASLQQDKKHHELFEALKMQVRHRAGLPLLYGESGDDLDPKQRTLLEDGLLGACRQVGTGLLEAGRVSEGWMYMRPVGDMAAAREMINKIEVQDDNIDEMVEVLLQEGVDPARGFSVVLQNYGTCNAITTFESVMPQKGKADQRAVAQLLLRHVHQELFTNVKADVAGRQDSEPTVTTLADLIAGQEGMFGEHSYHIDTTHLASTTRFSRILEDEESLRLALDLTQYGQELHEQFQYEGDEPFTDIYRHHAFYFQALLGENLDEALNYFKERSDNVDINQWGTVGIETYIDLLARVGKIEEAIAVTIEKIQPGQRTMGLAPSLLELCERSGNYSPLMDACRGSDDVLGFATGLMQAKTE
;
A
#
# COMPACT_ATOMS: atom_id res chain seq x y z
N MET A 1 -12.97 -56.16 -1.92
CA MET A 1 -13.75 -55.06 -1.32
C MET A 1 -12.72 -54.24 -0.58
N ALA A 2 -12.59 -52.94 -0.87
CA ALA A 2 -11.65 -52.12 -0.13
C ALA A 2 -12.17 -52.01 1.31
N ASP A 3 -11.34 -52.33 2.30
CA ASP A 3 -11.69 -52.12 3.71
C ASP A 3 -12.04 -50.65 3.90
N SER A 4 -13.14 -50.37 4.59
CA SER A 4 -13.57 -49.00 4.86
C SER A 4 -12.52 -48.25 5.69
N LEU A 5 -12.45 -46.91 5.55
CA LEU A 5 -11.52 -46.11 6.35
C LEU A 5 -11.65 -46.39 7.85
N PHE A 6 -12.88 -46.65 8.32
CA PHE A 6 -13.15 -47.03 9.70
C PHE A 6 -12.47 -48.34 10.11
N GLU A 7 -12.61 -49.41 9.32
CA GLU A 7 -11.96 -50.71 9.58
C GLU A 7 -10.42 -50.58 9.55
N GLN A 8 -9.89 -49.77 8.64
CA GLN A 8 -8.45 -49.51 8.58
C GLN A 8 -7.96 -48.79 9.84
N LEU A 9 -8.69 -47.78 10.33
CA LEU A 9 -8.33 -47.06 11.56
C LEU A 9 -8.42 -47.96 12.80
N GLU A 10 -9.43 -48.84 12.89
CA GLU A 10 -9.53 -49.84 13.96
C GLU A 10 -8.34 -50.81 13.95
N GLN A 11 -7.91 -51.24 12.75
CA GLN A 11 -6.75 -52.09 12.59
C GLN A 11 -5.46 -51.38 13.02
N GLN A 12 -5.24 -50.13 12.60
CA GLN A 12 -4.08 -49.33 13.01
C GLN A 12 -4.03 -49.11 14.53
N CYS A 13 -5.18 -48.87 15.15
CA CYS A 13 -5.28 -48.72 16.60
C CYS A 13 -4.79 -49.98 17.33
N THR A 14 -5.15 -51.16 16.80
CA THR A 14 -4.78 -52.45 17.38
C THR A 14 -3.30 -52.77 17.22
N SER A 15 -2.69 -52.43 16.07
CA SER A 15 -1.29 -52.78 15.78
C SER A 15 -0.26 -51.73 16.21
N GLY A 16 -0.62 -50.44 16.21
CA GLY A 16 0.31 -49.32 16.36
C GLY A 16 -0.16 -48.20 17.28
N GLY A 17 -1.33 -48.33 17.91
CA GLY A 17 -1.83 -47.35 18.88
C GLY A 17 -2.25 -46.01 18.25
N VAL A 18 -2.25 -44.96 19.07
CA VAL A 18 -2.78 -43.63 18.69
C VAL A 18 -1.98 -42.99 17.55
N ASP A 19 -0.65 -43.09 17.57
CA ASP A 19 0.21 -42.54 16.51
C ASP A 19 -0.15 -43.12 15.14
N ALA A 20 -0.27 -44.45 15.04
CA ALA A 20 -0.62 -45.12 13.78
C ALA A 20 -2.00 -44.73 13.25
N VAL A 21 -2.98 -44.51 14.14
CA VAL A 21 -4.32 -44.03 13.77
C VAL A 21 -4.26 -42.62 13.21
N LEU A 22 -3.54 -41.71 13.89
CA LEU A 22 -3.43 -40.32 13.46
C LEU A 22 -2.66 -40.19 12.15
N GLU A 23 -1.58 -40.94 11.96
CA GLU A 23 -0.82 -40.97 10.70
C GLU A 23 -1.69 -41.45 9.54
N HIS A 24 -2.46 -42.53 9.72
CA HIS A 24 -3.34 -43.05 8.68
C HIS A 24 -4.51 -42.11 8.36
N LEU A 25 -5.12 -41.50 9.39
CA LEU A 25 -6.19 -40.51 9.22
C LEU A 25 -5.69 -39.29 8.45
N ILE A 26 -4.55 -38.73 8.83
CA ILE A 26 -3.93 -37.57 8.16
C ILE A 26 -3.65 -37.90 6.69
N ALA A 27 -3.05 -39.06 6.42
CA ALA A 27 -2.76 -39.49 5.06
C ALA A 27 -4.03 -39.60 4.19
N SER A 28 -5.10 -40.19 4.74
CA SER A 28 -6.39 -40.31 4.04
C SER A 28 -7.03 -38.94 3.79
N LEU A 29 -7.05 -38.04 4.78
CA LEU A 29 -7.65 -36.71 4.63
C LEU A 29 -6.88 -35.84 3.64
N GLN A 30 -5.55 -35.96 3.63
CA GLN A 30 -4.69 -35.30 2.65
C GLN A 30 -4.94 -35.84 1.23
N GLN A 31 -5.06 -37.16 1.06
CA GLN A 31 -5.38 -37.78 -0.22
C GLN A 31 -6.76 -37.32 -0.74
N ASP A 32 -7.75 -37.23 0.14
CA ASP A 32 -9.11 -36.81 -0.18
C ASP A 32 -9.26 -35.28 -0.29
N LYS A 33 -8.19 -34.49 -0.06
CA LYS A 33 -8.19 -33.02 -0.03
C LYS A 33 -9.20 -32.41 0.96
N LYS A 34 -9.47 -33.09 2.07
CA LYS A 34 -10.33 -32.61 3.16
C LYS A 34 -9.55 -31.70 4.10
N HIS A 35 -9.23 -30.50 3.62
CA HIS A 35 -8.27 -29.58 4.24
C HIS A 35 -8.65 -29.14 5.67
N HIS A 36 -9.92 -28.86 5.96
CA HIS A 36 -10.34 -28.43 7.29
C HIS A 36 -10.29 -29.57 8.30
N GLU A 37 -10.75 -30.76 7.91
CA GLU A 37 -10.65 -31.96 8.72
C GLU A 37 -9.20 -32.37 8.93
N LEU A 38 -8.34 -32.20 7.91
CA LEU A 38 -6.91 -32.41 8.00
C LEU A 38 -6.29 -31.51 9.07
N PHE A 39 -6.69 -30.24 9.16
CA PHE A 39 -6.24 -29.34 10.22
C PHE A 39 -6.58 -29.86 11.62
N GLU A 40 -7.81 -30.35 11.82
CA GLU A 40 -8.22 -30.93 13.11
C GLU A 40 -7.43 -32.19 13.45
N ALA A 41 -7.16 -33.06 12.48
CA ALA A 41 -6.32 -34.24 12.67
C ALA A 41 -4.87 -33.87 13.02
N LEU A 42 -4.31 -32.84 12.37
CA LEU A 42 -2.98 -32.31 12.67
C LEU A 42 -2.91 -31.71 14.08
N LYS A 43 -3.94 -30.97 14.53
CA LYS A 43 -4.06 -30.49 15.92
C LYS A 43 -4.02 -31.63 16.91
N MET A 44 -4.75 -32.71 16.65
CA MET A 44 -4.74 -33.92 17.50
C MET A 44 -3.32 -34.53 17.58
N GLN A 45 -2.62 -34.64 16.44
CA GLN A 45 -1.25 -35.15 16.40
C GLN A 45 -0.26 -34.28 17.16
N VAL A 46 -0.30 -32.96 17.00
CA VAL A 46 0.58 -32.03 17.72
C VAL A 46 0.34 -32.14 19.24
N ARG A 47 -0.92 -32.16 19.68
CA ARG A 47 -1.26 -32.35 21.10
C ARG A 47 -0.76 -33.68 21.64
N HIS A 48 -0.94 -34.76 20.90
CA HIS A 48 -0.47 -36.09 21.30
C HIS A 48 1.05 -36.10 21.52
N ARG A 49 1.81 -35.52 20.57
CA ARG A 49 3.27 -35.39 20.67
C ARG A 49 3.72 -34.50 21.84
N ALA A 50 2.91 -33.51 22.21
CA ALA A 50 3.13 -32.67 23.39
C ALA A 50 2.76 -33.34 24.72
N GLY A 51 2.24 -34.58 24.70
CA GLY A 51 1.75 -35.27 25.89
C GLY A 51 0.41 -34.71 26.41
N LEU A 52 -0.33 -34.01 25.57
CA LEU A 52 -1.62 -33.41 25.90
C LEU A 52 -2.80 -34.30 25.45
N PRO A 53 -3.98 -34.16 26.07
CA PRO A 53 -5.20 -34.77 25.56
C PRO A 53 -5.48 -34.37 24.10
N LEU A 54 -5.95 -35.32 23.29
CA LEU A 54 -6.27 -35.07 21.86
C LEU A 54 -7.30 -33.94 21.69
N LEU A 55 -8.27 -33.89 22.61
CA LEU A 55 -9.22 -32.81 22.79
C LEU A 55 -8.76 -31.97 23.98
N TYR A 56 -8.02 -30.90 23.70
CA TYR A 56 -7.56 -29.95 24.71
C TYR A 56 -8.35 -28.64 24.58
N GLY A 57 -9.04 -28.25 25.66
CA GLY A 57 -9.94 -27.09 25.70
C GLY A 57 -9.57 -26.05 26.78
N GLU A 58 -8.46 -26.22 27.48
CA GLU A 58 -7.99 -25.26 28.49
C GLU A 58 -7.10 -24.18 27.84
N SER A 59 -7.05 -22.99 28.42
CA SER A 59 -6.07 -21.97 28.01
C SER A 59 -4.69 -22.51 28.38
N GLY A 60 -3.76 -22.55 27.44
CA GLY A 60 -2.41 -23.14 27.60
C GLY A 60 -1.49 -22.41 28.60
N ASP A 61 -2.06 -21.73 29.59
CA ASP A 61 -1.40 -20.93 30.61
C ASP A 61 -0.59 -21.80 31.57
N ASP A 62 -1.05 -23.04 31.83
CA ASP A 62 -0.40 -24.02 32.71
C ASP A 62 0.60 -24.94 31.99
N LEU A 63 0.82 -24.75 30.68
CA LEU A 63 1.79 -25.53 29.91
C LEU A 63 3.23 -25.15 30.27
N ASP A 64 4.11 -26.15 30.37
CA ASP A 64 5.54 -25.87 30.47
C ASP A 64 6.07 -25.22 29.17
N PRO A 65 7.18 -24.46 29.23
CA PRO A 65 7.69 -23.74 28.07
C PRO A 65 8.00 -24.62 26.84
N LYS A 66 8.41 -25.87 27.04
CA LYS A 66 8.71 -26.80 25.94
C LYS A 66 7.43 -27.30 25.28
N GLN A 67 6.41 -27.66 26.08
CA GLN A 67 5.10 -28.07 25.57
C GLN A 67 4.43 -26.93 24.81
N ARG A 68 4.52 -25.69 25.35
CA ARG A 68 3.99 -24.49 24.69
C ARG A 68 4.64 -24.28 23.32
N THR A 69 5.98 -24.28 23.27
CA THR A 69 6.73 -24.11 22.01
C THR A 69 6.36 -25.19 20.99
N LEU A 70 6.35 -26.46 21.40
CA LEU A 70 5.99 -27.58 20.51
C LEU A 70 4.56 -27.45 19.96
N LEU A 71 3.62 -27.02 20.80
CA LEU A 71 2.24 -26.81 20.40
C LEU A 71 2.12 -25.64 19.41
N GLU A 72 2.70 -24.48 19.73
CA GLU A 72 2.68 -23.29 18.88
C GLU A 72 3.31 -23.58 17.50
N ASP A 73 4.54 -24.09 17.47
CA ASP A 73 5.25 -24.43 16.23
C ASP A 73 4.49 -25.49 15.41
N GLY A 74 3.96 -26.51 16.08
CA GLY A 74 3.17 -27.56 15.43
C GLY A 74 1.87 -27.04 14.82
N LEU A 75 1.17 -26.14 15.52
CA LEU A 75 -0.06 -25.53 15.01
C LEU A 75 0.22 -24.59 13.84
N LEU A 76 1.31 -23.81 13.88
CA LEU A 76 1.76 -22.99 12.75
C LEU A 76 2.15 -23.87 11.55
N GLY A 77 2.81 -25.00 11.79
CA GLY A 77 3.10 -26.01 10.75
C GLY A 77 1.83 -26.57 10.12
N ALA A 78 0.82 -26.90 10.93
CA ALA A 78 -0.47 -27.39 10.46
C ALA A 78 -1.22 -26.33 9.63
N CYS A 79 -1.24 -25.08 10.11
CA CYS A 79 -1.77 -23.94 9.37
C CYS A 79 -1.09 -23.78 8.01
N ARG A 80 0.25 -23.82 7.96
CA ARG A 80 1.01 -23.73 6.71
C ARG A 80 0.67 -24.86 5.74
N GLN A 81 0.60 -26.10 6.21
CA GLN A 81 0.29 -27.26 5.37
C GLN A 81 -1.12 -27.15 4.76
N VAL A 82 -2.11 -26.82 5.58
CA VAL A 82 -3.51 -26.73 5.16
C VAL A 82 -3.73 -25.52 4.27
N GLY A 83 -3.19 -24.36 4.64
CA GLY A 83 -3.25 -23.13 3.86
C GLY A 83 -2.62 -23.29 2.47
N THR A 84 -1.44 -23.93 2.40
CA THR A 84 -0.78 -24.24 1.11
C THR A 84 -1.69 -25.11 0.23
N GLY A 85 -2.25 -26.19 0.76
CA GLY A 85 -3.11 -27.08 -0.02
C GLY A 85 -4.40 -26.40 -0.52
N LEU A 86 -4.98 -25.49 0.27
CA LEU A 86 -6.14 -24.70 -0.14
C LEU A 86 -5.81 -23.70 -1.24
N LEU A 87 -4.67 -23.00 -1.13
CA LEU A 87 -4.20 -22.08 -2.18
C LEU A 87 -3.87 -22.82 -3.48
N GLU A 88 -3.24 -24.00 -3.41
CA GLU A 88 -3.01 -24.86 -4.58
C GLU A 88 -4.31 -25.34 -5.24
N ALA A 89 -5.39 -25.43 -4.47
CA ALA A 89 -6.74 -25.75 -4.96
C ALA A 89 -7.51 -24.52 -5.47
N GLY A 90 -6.93 -23.31 -5.43
CA GLY A 90 -7.57 -22.07 -5.86
C GLY A 90 -8.52 -21.45 -4.83
N ARG A 91 -8.57 -21.96 -3.59
CA ARG A 91 -9.44 -21.44 -2.51
C ARG A 91 -8.69 -20.37 -1.72
N VAL A 92 -8.74 -19.12 -2.18
CA VAL A 92 -7.86 -18.01 -1.78
C VAL A 92 -8.12 -17.52 -0.36
N SER A 93 -9.35 -17.11 -0.02
CA SER A 93 -9.81 -16.66 1.30
C SER A 93 -9.62 -17.75 2.35
N GLU A 94 -9.93 -19.00 2.01
CA GLU A 94 -9.76 -20.11 2.95
C GLU A 94 -8.30 -20.48 3.16
N GLY A 95 -7.50 -20.49 2.09
CA GLY A 95 -6.06 -20.65 2.20
C GLY A 95 -5.43 -19.53 3.03
N TRP A 96 -5.87 -18.29 2.81
CA TRP A 96 -5.43 -17.12 3.55
C TRP A 96 -5.80 -17.19 5.04
N MET A 97 -7.00 -17.67 5.38
CA MET A 97 -7.42 -17.89 6.77
C MET A 97 -6.40 -18.71 7.57
N TYR A 98 -5.81 -19.74 6.96
CA TYR A 98 -4.76 -20.55 7.60
C TYR A 98 -3.36 -19.95 7.47
N MET A 99 -3.06 -19.25 6.37
CA MET A 99 -1.74 -18.63 6.17
C MET A 99 -1.53 -17.36 7.01
N ARG A 100 -2.60 -16.66 7.40
CA ARG A 100 -2.53 -15.42 8.19
C ARG A 100 -1.82 -15.61 9.54
N PRO A 101 -2.16 -16.61 10.37
CA PRO A 101 -1.40 -16.90 11.60
C PRO A 101 0.07 -17.27 11.38
N VAL A 102 0.41 -17.82 10.21
CA VAL A 102 1.79 -18.22 9.87
C VAL A 102 2.69 -16.98 9.71
N GLY A 103 2.12 -15.83 9.36
CA GLY A 103 2.86 -14.56 9.23
C GLY A 103 3.79 -14.46 8.02
N ASP A 104 3.81 -15.48 7.16
CA ASP A 104 4.67 -15.54 5.97
C ASP A 104 3.94 -14.98 4.74
N MET A 105 3.86 -13.64 4.69
CA MET A 105 3.18 -12.90 3.61
C MET A 105 3.77 -13.19 2.24
N ALA A 106 5.10 -13.34 2.15
CA ALA A 106 5.80 -13.58 0.90
C ALA A 106 5.39 -14.94 0.29
N ALA A 107 5.33 -15.99 1.10
CA ALA A 107 4.88 -17.30 0.63
C ALA A 107 3.40 -17.28 0.19
N ALA A 108 2.52 -16.62 0.97
CA ALA A 108 1.12 -16.47 0.59
C ALA A 108 0.97 -15.73 -0.75
N ARG A 109 1.69 -14.63 -0.92
CA ARG A 109 1.73 -13.85 -2.17
C ARG A 109 2.19 -14.70 -3.35
N GLU A 110 3.28 -15.46 -3.21
CA GLU A 110 3.80 -16.31 -4.29
C GLU A 110 2.78 -17.37 -4.74
N MET A 111 2.09 -18.00 -3.78
CA MET A 111 1.06 -18.99 -4.07
C MET A 111 -0.16 -18.36 -4.75
N ILE A 112 -0.69 -17.27 -4.20
CA ILE A 112 -1.87 -16.59 -4.75
C ILE A 112 -1.55 -16.02 -6.14
N ASN A 113 -0.30 -15.63 -6.43
CA ASN A 113 0.12 -15.16 -7.75
C ASN A 113 -0.05 -16.21 -8.87
N LYS A 114 -0.13 -17.50 -8.52
CA LYS A 114 -0.35 -18.61 -9.47
C LYS A 114 -1.83 -18.82 -9.80
N ILE A 115 -2.73 -18.15 -9.07
CA ILE A 115 -4.19 -18.29 -9.22
C ILE A 115 -4.67 -17.17 -10.14
N GLU A 116 -5.33 -17.52 -11.24
CA GLU A 116 -5.92 -16.54 -12.16
C GLU A 116 -7.16 -15.87 -11.54
N VAL A 117 -7.34 -14.59 -11.85
CA VAL A 117 -8.55 -13.85 -11.47
C VAL A 117 -9.63 -14.18 -12.50
N GLN A 118 -10.77 -14.66 -12.02
CA GLN A 118 -11.93 -15.09 -12.80
C GLN A 118 -13.19 -14.49 -12.19
N ASP A 119 -14.27 -14.40 -12.96
CA ASP A 119 -15.53 -13.76 -12.54
C ASP A 119 -16.10 -14.32 -11.22
N ASP A 120 -15.83 -15.59 -10.90
CA ASP A 120 -16.32 -16.26 -9.69
C ASP A 120 -15.45 -16.04 -8.44
N ASN A 121 -14.24 -15.49 -8.59
CA ASN A 121 -13.30 -15.26 -7.48
C ASN A 121 -12.85 -13.80 -7.30
N ILE A 122 -13.38 -12.85 -8.09
CA ILE A 122 -12.97 -11.44 -8.04
C ILE A 122 -13.06 -10.85 -6.62
N ASP A 123 -14.20 -11.02 -5.96
CA ASP A 123 -14.44 -10.42 -4.63
C ASP A 123 -13.46 -10.99 -3.58
N GLU A 124 -13.22 -12.30 -3.60
CA GLU A 124 -12.26 -13.00 -2.74
C GLU A 124 -10.82 -12.54 -3.02
N MET A 125 -10.46 -12.34 -4.29
CA MET A 125 -9.16 -11.80 -4.68
C MET A 125 -8.97 -10.37 -4.18
N VAL A 126 -9.98 -9.51 -4.27
CA VAL A 126 -9.91 -8.13 -3.77
C VAL A 126 -9.79 -8.12 -2.24
N GLU A 127 -10.58 -8.92 -1.54
CA GLU A 127 -10.51 -9.05 -0.07
C GLU A 127 -9.10 -9.43 0.39
N VAL A 128 -8.56 -10.53 -0.14
CA VAL A 128 -7.26 -11.06 0.32
C VAL A 128 -6.09 -10.20 -0.17
N LEU A 129 -6.06 -9.81 -1.44
CA LEU A 129 -4.92 -9.09 -1.98
C LEU A 129 -4.86 -7.64 -1.49
N LEU A 130 -6.01 -6.95 -1.44
CA LEU A 130 -6.07 -5.51 -1.16
C LEU A 130 -6.44 -5.20 0.29
N GLN A 131 -7.56 -5.73 0.77
CA GLN A 131 -8.07 -5.38 2.11
C GLN A 131 -7.19 -5.97 3.19
N GLU A 132 -6.89 -7.27 3.11
CA GLU A 132 -5.96 -7.96 4.01
C GLU A 132 -4.49 -7.61 3.71
N GLY A 133 -4.19 -7.17 2.47
CA GLY A 133 -2.91 -6.56 2.11
C GLY A 133 -1.81 -7.53 1.69
N VAL A 134 -2.17 -8.70 1.13
CA VAL A 134 -1.18 -9.68 0.65
C VAL A 134 -0.43 -9.20 -0.60
N ASP A 135 -1.12 -8.53 -1.52
CA ASP A 135 -0.52 -7.87 -2.68
C ASP A 135 -1.41 -6.69 -3.12
N PRO A 136 -1.30 -5.53 -2.45
CA PRO A 136 -2.18 -4.40 -2.69
C PRO A 136 -2.18 -3.91 -4.14
N ALA A 137 -1.03 -3.92 -4.81
CA ALA A 137 -0.93 -3.50 -6.22
C ALA A 137 -1.73 -4.44 -7.15
N ARG A 138 -1.62 -5.75 -6.95
CA ARG A 138 -2.39 -6.73 -7.72
C ARG A 138 -3.88 -6.65 -7.40
N GLY A 139 -4.25 -6.58 -6.11
CA GLY A 139 -5.64 -6.44 -5.70
C GLY A 139 -6.30 -5.16 -6.24
N PHE A 140 -5.57 -4.04 -6.24
CA PHE A 140 -6.06 -2.79 -6.82
C PHE A 140 -6.18 -2.85 -8.35
N SER A 141 -5.27 -3.57 -9.03
CA SER A 141 -5.39 -3.82 -10.48
C SER A 141 -6.67 -4.58 -10.82
N VAL A 142 -7.06 -5.54 -9.99
CA VAL A 142 -8.37 -6.22 -10.12
C VAL A 142 -9.51 -5.22 -9.98
N VAL A 143 -9.41 -4.29 -9.03
CA VAL A 143 -10.45 -3.26 -8.85
C VAL A 143 -10.58 -2.36 -10.07
N LEU A 144 -9.46 -1.85 -10.58
CA LEU A 144 -9.41 -0.99 -11.77
C LEU A 144 -10.04 -1.66 -12.99
N GLN A 145 -9.71 -2.95 -13.22
CA GLN A 145 -10.14 -3.68 -14.41
C GLN A 145 -11.63 -4.08 -14.37
N ASN A 146 -12.19 -4.32 -13.18
CA ASN A 146 -13.52 -4.94 -13.05
C ASN A 146 -14.61 -4.00 -12.51
N TYR A 147 -14.27 -2.98 -11.72
CA TYR A 147 -15.26 -2.07 -11.13
C TYR A 147 -15.16 -0.62 -11.63
N GLY A 148 -14.17 -0.30 -12.47
CA GLY A 148 -14.00 1.00 -13.13
C GLY A 148 -13.31 2.09 -12.29
N THR A 149 -12.97 3.21 -12.94
CA THR A 149 -12.12 4.27 -12.38
C THR A 149 -12.73 4.94 -11.13
N CYS A 150 -14.05 5.24 -11.12
CA CYS A 150 -14.71 5.84 -9.94
C CYS A 150 -14.53 4.97 -8.69
N ASN A 151 -14.82 3.67 -8.81
CA ASN A 151 -14.71 2.72 -7.70
C ASN A 151 -13.26 2.52 -7.26
N ALA A 152 -12.31 2.54 -8.20
CA ALA A 152 -10.89 2.49 -7.89
C ALA A 152 -10.44 3.72 -7.08
N ILE A 153 -10.91 4.92 -7.41
CA ILE A 153 -10.65 6.15 -6.64
C ILE A 153 -11.22 6.05 -5.23
N THR A 154 -12.50 5.66 -5.08
CA THR A 154 -13.13 5.48 -3.76
C THR A 154 -12.40 4.42 -2.92
N THR A 155 -11.94 3.35 -3.57
CA THR A 155 -11.17 2.28 -2.94
C THR A 155 -9.78 2.77 -2.51
N PHE A 156 -9.13 3.61 -3.33
CA PHE A 156 -7.86 4.23 -2.98
C PHE A 156 -8.00 5.04 -1.69
N GLU A 157 -8.97 5.95 -1.62
CA GLU A 157 -9.17 6.83 -0.47
C GLU A 157 -9.52 6.08 0.81
N SER A 158 -10.26 4.98 0.71
CA SER A 158 -10.70 4.22 1.88
C SER A 158 -9.63 3.26 2.42
N VAL A 159 -8.85 2.63 1.53
CA VAL A 159 -7.94 1.53 1.92
C VAL A 159 -6.49 2.01 2.05
N MET A 160 -6.01 2.85 1.12
CA MET A 160 -4.58 3.18 1.02
C MET A 160 -4.01 3.97 2.20
N PRO A 161 -4.74 4.89 2.87
CA PRO A 161 -4.19 5.62 4.02
C PRO A 161 -3.69 4.72 5.16
N GLN A 162 -4.22 3.50 5.27
CA GLN A 162 -3.82 2.52 6.30
C GLN A 162 -2.69 1.59 5.83
N LYS A 163 -2.28 1.63 4.56
CA LYS A 163 -1.21 0.80 4.00
C LYS A 163 0.15 1.49 4.08
N GLY A 164 1.23 0.71 3.96
CA GLY A 164 2.59 1.26 3.93
C GLY A 164 2.84 2.15 2.72
N LYS A 165 3.77 3.11 2.82
CA LYS A 165 4.09 4.06 1.74
C LYS A 165 4.47 3.37 0.41
N ALA A 166 5.14 2.22 0.47
CA ALA A 166 5.49 1.44 -0.72
C ALA A 166 4.24 0.97 -1.49
N ASP A 167 3.25 0.42 -0.77
CA ASP A 167 1.99 -0.02 -1.38
C ASP A 167 1.17 1.16 -1.90
N GLN A 168 1.09 2.26 -1.13
CA GLN A 168 0.42 3.48 -1.56
C GLN A 168 1.00 4.01 -2.87
N ARG A 169 2.34 4.01 -3.01
CA ARG A 169 3.04 4.42 -4.26
C ARG A 169 2.73 3.49 -5.42
N ALA A 170 2.86 2.17 -5.21
CA ALA A 170 2.61 1.18 -6.26
C ALA A 170 1.17 1.29 -6.78
N VAL A 171 0.20 1.46 -5.87
CA VAL A 171 -1.21 1.61 -6.21
C VAL A 171 -1.49 2.97 -6.88
N ALA A 172 -0.91 4.06 -6.39
CA ALA A 172 -1.06 5.39 -7.00
C ALA A 172 -0.50 5.41 -8.44
N GLN A 173 0.61 4.71 -8.69
CA GLN A 173 1.20 4.60 -10.02
C GLN A 173 0.29 3.86 -11.00
N LEU A 174 -0.39 2.79 -10.55
CA LEU A 174 -1.37 2.07 -11.37
C LEU A 174 -2.55 2.96 -11.77
N LEU A 175 -3.11 3.70 -10.81
CA LEU A 175 -4.21 4.63 -11.07
C LEU A 175 -3.78 5.76 -12.01
N LEU A 176 -2.60 6.34 -11.79
CA LEU A 176 -2.04 7.40 -12.64
C LEU A 176 -1.89 6.94 -14.08
N ARG A 177 -1.25 5.78 -14.31
CA ARG A 177 -1.06 5.24 -15.66
C ARG A 177 -2.39 4.95 -16.35
N HIS A 178 -3.37 4.41 -15.63
CA HIS A 178 -4.71 4.15 -16.15
C HIS A 178 -5.40 5.43 -16.61
N VAL A 179 -5.46 6.44 -15.73
CA VAL A 179 -6.12 7.73 -15.99
C VAL A 179 -5.41 8.53 -17.08
N HIS A 180 -4.07 8.54 -17.08
CA HIS A 180 -3.29 9.19 -18.14
C HIS A 180 -3.52 8.53 -19.49
N GLN A 181 -3.51 7.18 -19.56
CA GLN A 181 -3.77 6.47 -20.81
C GLN A 181 -5.19 6.70 -21.34
N GLU A 182 -6.19 6.73 -20.45
CA GLU A 182 -7.58 7.07 -20.79
C GLU A 182 -7.66 8.47 -21.40
N LEU A 183 -7.09 9.47 -20.71
CA LEU A 183 -7.04 10.85 -21.16
C LEU A 183 -6.33 10.99 -22.51
N PHE A 184 -5.13 10.41 -22.64
CA PHE A 184 -4.34 10.46 -23.85
C PHE A 184 -5.10 9.84 -25.04
N THR A 185 -5.75 8.70 -24.83
CA THR A 185 -6.53 8.02 -25.88
C THR A 185 -7.69 8.88 -26.35
N ASN A 186 -8.42 9.49 -25.42
CA ASN A 186 -9.58 10.33 -25.73
C ASN A 186 -9.18 11.64 -26.42
N VAL A 187 -8.11 12.30 -25.95
CA VAL A 187 -7.54 13.49 -26.59
C VAL A 187 -7.03 13.17 -27.99
N LYS A 188 -6.30 12.05 -28.17
CA LYS A 188 -5.81 11.61 -29.48
C LYS A 188 -6.96 11.37 -30.45
N ALA A 189 -8.05 10.75 -29.99
CA ALA A 189 -9.24 10.49 -30.81
C ALA A 189 -9.94 11.79 -31.24
N ASP A 190 -10.08 12.77 -30.35
CA ASP A 190 -10.66 14.08 -30.70
C ASP A 190 -9.80 14.83 -31.72
N VAL A 191 -8.49 14.89 -31.51
CA VAL A 191 -7.54 15.51 -32.46
C VAL A 191 -7.63 14.84 -33.83
N ALA A 192 -7.67 13.50 -33.87
CA ALA A 192 -7.80 12.77 -35.13
C ALA A 192 -9.10 13.10 -35.87
N GLY A 193 -10.21 13.23 -35.13
CA GLY A 193 -11.50 13.65 -35.67
C GLY A 193 -11.50 15.09 -36.20
N ARG A 194 -10.79 16.01 -35.55
CA ARG A 194 -10.66 17.41 -35.97
C ARG A 194 -9.79 17.58 -37.22
N GLN A 195 -8.73 16.79 -37.34
CA GLN A 195 -7.74 16.92 -38.40
C GLN A 195 -8.02 15.98 -39.60
N ASP A 196 -9.02 15.10 -39.49
CA ASP A 196 -9.32 14.03 -40.46
C ASP A 196 -8.07 13.19 -40.82
N SER A 197 -7.15 13.04 -39.85
CA SER A 197 -5.89 12.32 -39.99
C SER A 197 -5.37 11.88 -38.62
N GLU A 198 -4.63 10.77 -38.56
CA GLU A 198 -4.10 10.29 -37.28
C GLU A 198 -2.90 11.17 -36.84
N PRO A 199 -2.93 11.75 -35.64
CA PRO A 199 -1.83 12.58 -35.16
C PRO A 199 -0.57 11.73 -34.95
N THR A 200 0.56 12.24 -35.44
CA THR A 200 1.87 11.57 -35.35
C THR A 200 2.62 11.86 -34.06
N VAL A 201 2.14 12.81 -33.26
CA VAL A 201 2.73 13.19 -31.98
C VAL A 201 2.44 12.15 -30.90
N THR A 202 3.34 12.03 -29.92
CA THR A 202 3.30 10.96 -28.91
C THR A 202 3.13 11.48 -27.48
N THR A 203 3.04 12.79 -27.28
CA THR A 203 2.90 13.39 -25.94
C THR A 203 1.55 14.09 -25.81
N LEU A 204 1.03 14.19 -24.58
CA LEU A 204 -0.24 14.87 -24.32
C LEU A 204 -0.12 16.37 -24.60
N ALA A 205 1.00 16.99 -24.20
CA ALA A 205 1.28 18.39 -24.46
C ALA A 205 1.25 18.73 -25.96
N ASP A 206 1.89 17.90 -26.80
CA ASP A 206 1.90 18.13 -28.26
C ASP A 206 0.52 17.92 -28.89
N LEU A 207 -0.30 17.01 -28.36
CA LEU A 207 -1.67 16.80 -28.85
C LEU A 207 -2.55 18.02 -28.57
N ILE A 208 -2.39 18.64 -27.40
CA ILE A 208 -3.15 19.81 -26.96
C ILE A 208 -2.69 21.09 -27.66
N ALA A 209 -1.38 21.22 -27.90
CA ALA A 209 -0.79 22.43 -28.46
C ALA A 209 -1.43 22.82 -29.80
N GLY A 210 -1.95 24.05 -29.86
CA GLY A 210 -2.51 24.63 -31.09
C GLY A 210 -3.89 24.13 -31.50
N GLN A 211 -4.59 23.37 -30.65
CA GLN A 211 -5.98 22.94 -30.92
C GLN A 211 -6.99 24.01 -30.52
N GLU A 212 -7.27 24.96 -31.41
CA GLU A 212 -8.30 25.99 -31.17
C GLU A 212 -9.67 25.35 -30.89
N GLY A 213 -10.33 25.84 -29.83
CA GLY A 213 -11.67 25.37 -29.43
C GLY A 213 -11.70 23.95 -28.86
N MET A 214 -10.58 23.39 -28.40
CA MET A 214 -10.55 22.09 -27.72
C MET A 214 -11.20 22.11 -26.34
N PHE A 215 -11.11 23.24 -25.66
CA PHE A 215 -11.55 23.42 -24.28
C PHE A 215 -12.70 24.44 -24.20
N GLY A 216 -13.87 24.04 -24.69
CA GLY A 216 -15.12 24.80 -24.53
C GLY A 216 -15.78 24.58 -23.16
N GLU A 217 -16.86 25.33 -22.91
CA GLU A 217 -17.65 25.29 -21.67
C GLU A 217 -18.09 23.86 -21.27
N HIS A 218 -18.36 22.97 -22.22
CA HIS A 218 -18.77 21.58 -21.95
C HIS A 218 -17.80 20.54 -22.50
N SER A 219 -16.56 20.92 -22.80
CA SER A 219 -15.58 20.06 -23.44
C SER A 219 -14.57 19.53 -22.43
N TYR A 220 -14.56 18.22 -22.26
CA TYR A 220 -13.55 17.48 -21.51
C TYR A 220 -13.42 16.07 -22.09
N HIS A 221 -12.23 15.49 -21.98
CA HIS A 221 -11.86 14.19 -22.53
C HIS A 221 -11.77 13.10 -21.47
N ILE A 222 -11.98 13.46 -20.21
CA ILE A 222 -11.99 12.55 -19.07
C ILE A 222 -12.90 13.12 -17.99
N ASP A 223 -13.45 12.27 -17.14
CA ASP A 223 -14.15 12.72 -15.95
C ASP A 223 -13.21 13.60 -15.09
N THR A 224 -13.66 14.82 -14.82
CA THR A 224 -12.85 15.85 -14.18
C THR A 224 -12.60 15.54 -12.70
N THR A 225 -13.48 14.76 -12.07
CA THR A 225 -13.25 14.26 -10.70
C THR A 225 -12.18 13.17 -10.68
N HIS A 226 -12.10 12.34 -11.73
CA HIS A 226 -11.01 11.36 -11.87
C HIS A 226 -9.66 12.04 -12.02
N LEU A 227 -9.61 13.08 -12.85
CA LEU A 227 -8.41 13.88 -13.07
C LEU A 227 -7.93 14.51 -11.75
N ALA A 228 -8.80 15.26 -11.08
CA ALA A 228 -8.50 15.94 -9.82
C ALA A 228 -8.01 14.98 -8.72
N SER A 229 -8.70 13.87 -8.48
CA SER A 229 -8.32 12.89 -7.47
C SER A 229 -6.98 12.22 -7.78
N THR A 230 -6.76 11.85 -9.05
CA THR A 230 -5.51 11.20 -9.46
C THR A 230 -4.31 12.14 -9.35
N THR A 231 -4.48 13.43 -9.71
CA THR A 231 -3.47 14.47 -9.47
C THR A 231 -3.10 14.56 -7.99
N ARG A 232 -4.09 14.56 -7.09
CA ARG A 232 -3.86 14.60 -5.63
C ARG A 232 -3.12 13.38 -5.10
N PHE A 233 -3.48 12.18 -5.57
CA PHE A 233 -2.83 10.93 -5.13
C PHE A 233 -1.41 10.77 -5.67
N SER A 234 -1.12 11.39 -6.81
CA SER A 234 0.21 11.33 -7.45
C SER A 234 1.31 12.03 -6.66
N ARG A 235 0.97 12.85 -5.64
CA ARG A 235 1.93 13.52 -4.75
C ARG A 235 2.92 12.56 -4.08
N ILE A 236 2.53 11.32 -3.82
CA ILE A 236 3.38 10.32 -3.16
C ILE A 236 4.44 9.68 -4.09
N LEU A 237 4.30 9.85 -5.40
CA LEU A 237 5.14 9.22 -6.42
C LEU A 237 6.50 9.90 -6.51
N GLU A 238 7.56 9.13 -6.74
CA GLU A 238 8.95 9.60 -6.65
C GLU A 238 9.77 9.40 -7.92
N ASP A 239 9.39 8.44 -8.79
CA ASP A 239 10.10 8.18 -10.03
C ASP A 239 9.76 9.22 -11.12
N GLU A 240 10.75 9.52 -11.96
CA GLU A 240 10.64 10.54 -13.00
C GLU A 240 9.48 10.25 -13.98
N GLU A 241 9.31 8.99 -14.39
CA GLU A 241 8.25 8.59 -15.33
C GLU A 241 6.87 8.96 -14.78
N SER A 242 6.57 8.55 -13.55
CA SER A 242 5.31 8.89 -12.88
C SER A 242 5.13 10.39 -12.68
N LEU A 243 6.17 11.11 -12.28
CA LEU A 243 6.09 12.57 -12.07
C LEU A 243 5.79 13.31 -13.38
N ARG A 244 6.32 12.85 -14.51
CA ARG A 244 5.99 13.39 -15.85
C ARG A 244 4.53 13.15 -16.22
N LEU A 245 4.01 11.94 -16.01
CA LEU A 245 2.59 11.64 -16.24
C LEU A 245 1.67 12.48 -15.34
N ALA A 246 2.05 12.69 -14.08
CA ALA A 246 1.29 13.52 -13.16
C ALA A 246 1.31 15.00 -13.58
N LEU A 247 2.43 15.49 -14.10
CA LEU A 247 2.55 16.84 -14.66
C LEU A 247 1.72 17.02 -15.94
N ASP A 248 1.63 16.00 -16.80
CA ASP A 248 0.74 16.02 -17.97
C ASP A 248 -0.73 16.24 -17.54
N LEU A 249 -1.18 15.57 -16.46
CA LEU A 249 -2.54 15.74 -15.93
C LEU A 249 -2.79 17.18 -15.48
N THR A 250 -1.81 17.84 -14.85
CA THR A 250 -1.98 19.23 -14.40
C THR A 250 -1.94 20.23 -15.56
N GLN A 251 -1.18 19.95 -16.62
CA GLN A 251 -1.17 20.77 -17.82
C GLN A 251 -2.53 20.70 -18.53
N TYR A 252 -3.05 19.48 -18.74
CA TYR A 252 -4.39 19.31 -19.29
C TYR A 252 -5.47 19.97 -18.42
N GLY A 253 -5.37 19.80 -17.09
CA GLY A 253 -6.33 20.38 -16.15
C GLY A 253 -6.39 21.92 -16.18
N GLN A 254 -5.25 22.59 -16.41
CA GLN A 254 -5.17 24.04 -16.56
C GLN A 254 -5.86 24.58 -17.82
N GLU A 255 -5.98 23.75 -18.85
CA GLU A 255 -6.67 24.13 -20.10
C GLU A 255 -8.20 23.96 -20.00
N LEU A 256 -8.70 23.19 -19.03
CA LEU A 256 -10.14 23.02 -18.84
C LEU A 256 -10.84 24.34 -18.54
N HIS A 257 -12.13 24.43 -18.89
CA HIS A 257 -12.96 25.56 -18.46
C HIS A 257 -12.97 25.68 -16.92
N GLU A 258 -12.97 26.90 -16.40
CA GLU A 258 -12.85 27.21 -14.95
C GLU A 258 -13.84 26.42 -14.07
N GLN A 259 -15.05 26.13 -14.58
CA GLN A 259 -16.04 25.32 -13.84
C GLN A 259 -15.62 23.88 -13.53
N PHE A 260 -14.63 23.36 -14.25
CA PHE A 260 -14.05 22.02 -14.07
C PHE A 260 -12.69 22.08 -13.35
N GLN A 261 -12.20 23.27 -13.04
CA GLN A 261 -11.00 23.50 -12.24
C GLN A 261 -11.42 23.61 -10.76
N TYR A 262 -11.65 22.47 -10.13
CA TYR A 262 -12.07 22.42 -8.73
C TYR A 262 -11.05 23.09 -7.80
N GLU A 263 -11.54 23.77 -6.77
CA GLU A 263 -10.70 24.21 -5.66
C GLU A 263 -10.16 22.99 -4.90
N GLY A 264 -8.87 23.03 -4.59
CA GLY A 264 -8.20 22.07 -3.72
C GLY A 264 -8.11 22.54 -2.28
N ASP A 265 -7.58 21.66 -1.43
CA ASP A 265 -7.27 21.96 -0.03
C ASP A 265 -5.87 22.59 0.10
N GLU A 266 -5.62 23.32 1.18
CA GLU A 266 -4.28 23.83 1.51
C GLU A 266 -3.24 22.70 1.60
N PRO A 267 -1.99 22.89 1.10
CA PRO A 267 -1.44 24.06 0.41
C PRO A 267 -1.64 24.05 -1.12
N PHE A 268 -2.59 23.28 -1.66
CA PHE A 268 -2.83 23.06 -3.08
C PHE A 268 -4.18 23.61 -3.55
N THR A 269 -4.50 24.86 -3.21
CA THR A 269 -5.84 25.46 -3.43
C THR A 269 -6.25 25.62 -4.90
N ASP A 270 -5.33 26.02 -5.79
CA ASP A 270 -5.43 25.79 -7.22
C ASP A 270 -4.89 24.38 -7.52
N ILE A 271 -5.81 23.45 -7.78
CA ILE A 271 -5.48 22.03 -7.86
C ILE A 271 -4.45 21.74 -8.94
N TYR A 272 -4.56 22.35 -10.12
CA TYR A 272 -3.65 21.99 -11.21
C TYR A 272 -2.36 22.81 -11.15
N ARG A 273 -2.44 24.11 -10.89
CA ARG A 273 -1.25 24.96 -10.83
C ARG A 273 -0.31 24.60 -9.68
N HIS A 274 -0.85 24.41 -8.48
CA HIS A 274 0.01 24.16 -7.31
C HIS A 274 0.59 22.74 -7.32
N HIS A 275 -0.15 21.76 -7.85
CA HIS A 275 0.44 20.43 -8.09
C HIS A 275 1.49 20.47 -9.21
N ALA A 276 1.31 21.30 -10.25
CA ALA A 276 2.34 21.49 -11.27
C ALA A 276 3.64 22.02 -10.65
N PHE A 277 3.60 23.05 -9.80
CA PHE A 277 4.77 23.53 -9.07
C PHE A 277 5.44 22.42 -8.26
N TYR A 278 4.66 21.61 -7.55
CA TYR A 278 5.19 20.50 -6.76
C TYR A 278 5.89 19.44 -7.62
N PHE A 279 5.26 18.98 -8.71
CA PHE A 279 5.85 17.98 -9.59
C PHE A 279 7.07 18.52 -10.35
N GLN A 280 7.02 19.78 -10.80
CA GLN A 280 8.17 20.45 -11.40
C GLN A 280 9.37 20.47 -10.44
N ALA A 281 9.16 20.90 -9.19
CA ALA A 281 10.23 20.91 -8.18
C ALA A 281 10.85 19.53 -7.98
N LEU A 282 10.04 18.48 -7.92
CA LEU A 282 10.50 17.10 -7.79
C LEU A 282 11.28 16.59 -9.02
N LEU A 283 10.94 17.11 -10.21
CA LEU A 283 11.68 16.88 -11.45
C LEU A 283 12.95 17.76 -11.57
N GLY A 284 13.21 18.65 -10.60
CA GLY A 284 14.30 19.63 -10.67
C GLY A 284 14.01 20.82 -11.59
N GLU A 285 12.75 20.99 -11.99
CA GLU A 285 12.26 22.06 -12.87
C GLU A 285 11.58 23.15 -12.03
N ASN A 286 11.71 24.41 -12.44
CA ASN A 286 11.10 25.55 -11.75
C ASN A 286 11.29 25.55 -10.21
N LEU A 287 12.44 25.04 -9.74
CA LEU A 287 12.65 24.66 -8.34
C LEU A 287 12.49 25.85 -7.39
N ASP A 288 13.11 26.99 -7.72
CA ASP A 288 13.12 28.15 -6.83
C ASP A 288 11.71 28.76 -6.66
N GLU A 289 10.94 28.88 -7.74
CA GLU A 289 9.56 29.41 -7.67
C GLU A 289 8.66 28.47 -6.86
N ALA A 290 8.74 27.17 -7.12
CA ALA A 290 7.97 26.17 -6.42
C ALA A 290 8.31 26.12 -4.92
N LEU A 291 9.59 26.13 -4.55
CA LEU A 291 10.02 26.16 -3.15
C LEU A 291 9.56 27.44 -2.44
N ASN A 292 9.63 28.60 -3.11
CA ASN A 292 9.14 29.86 -2.55
C ASN A 292 7.63 29.80 -2.28
N TYR A 293 6.86 29.24 -3.21
CA TYR A 293 5.42 29.04 -3.03
C TYR A 293 5.11 28.18 -1.79
N PHE A 294 5.71 26.99 -1.69
CA PHE A 294 5.43 26.09 -0.55
C PHE A 294 5.98 26.61 0.77
N LYS A 295 7.07 27.38 0.74
CA LYS A 295 7.55 28.12 1.90
C LYS A 295 6.52 29.14 2.36
N GLU A 296 6.00 29.97 1.46
CA GLU A 296 4.95 30.95 1.77
C GLU A 296 3.71 30.25 2.36
N ARG A 297 3.29 29.11 1.80
CA ARG A 297 2.19 28.32 2.37
C ARG A 297 2.54 27.80 3.77
N SER A 298 3.76 27.32 4.01
CA SER A 298 4.20 26.88 5.33
C SER A 298 4.16 27.99 6.41
N ASP A 299 4.31 29.26 5.99
CA ASP A 299 4.29 30.42 6.89
C ASP A 299 2.87 30.95 7.14
N ASN A 300 1.95 30.79 6.18
CA ASN A 300 0.67 31.49 6.18
C ASN A 300 -0.58 30.59 6.30
N VAL A 301 -0.46 29.27 6.12
CA VAL A 301 -1.57 28.34 6.36
C VAL A 301 -1.91 28.32 7.86
N ASP A 302 -3.19 28.57 8.21
CA ASP A 302 -3.63 28.55 9.61
C ASP A 302 -3.59 27.13 10.19
N ILE A 303 -2.68 26.92 11.14
CA ILE A 303 -2.49 25.64 11.84
C ILE A 303 -3.73 25.22 12.61
N ASN A 304 -4.57 26.14 13.08
CA ASN A 304 -5.79 25.78 13.82
C ASN A 304 -6.88 25.20 12.90
N GLN A 305 -6.90 25.61 11.62
CA GLN A 305 -7.88 25.15 10.66
C GLN A 305 -7.38 23.94 9.87
N TRP A 306 -6.12 23.96 9.44
CA TRP A 306 -5.55 22.98 8.50
C TRP A 306 -4.44 22.12 9.12
N GLY A 307 -4.16 22.29 10.41
CA GLY A 307 -3.06 21.59 11.08
C GLY A 307 -1.70 21.92 10.48
N THR A 308 -0.77 20.96 10.55
CA THR A 308 0.60 21.12 10.10
C THR A 308 0.81 20.87 8.60
N VAL A 309 -0.28 20.73 7.80
CA VAL A 309 -0.21 20.32 6.39
C VAL A 309 0.71 21.19 5.53
N GLY A 310 0.65 22.52 5.70
CA GLY A 310 1.50 23.46 4.94
C GLY A 310 2.98 23.32 5.31
N ILE A 311 3.27 23.15 6.60
CA ILE A 311 4.64 22.97 7.12
C ILE A 311 5.20 21.63 6.66
N GLU A 312 4.46 20.54 6.86
CA GLU A 312 4.92 19.20 6.50
C GLU A 312 5.06 19.03 4.99
N THR A 313 4.18 19.62 4.18
CA THR A 313 4.34 19.58 2.71
C THR A 313 5.64 20.24 2.27
N TYR A 314 6.01 21.37 2.89
CA TYR A 314 7.26 22.06 2.56
C TYR A 314 8.50 21.28 3.03
N ILE A 315 8.46 20.71 4.24
CA ILE A 315 9.55 19.84 4.75
C ILE A 315 9.73 18.61 3.85
N ASP A 316 8.63 17.94 3.49
CA ASP A 316 8.66 16.78 2.59
C ASP A 316 9.27 17.17 1.23
N LEU A 317 8.83 18.28 0.64
CA LEU A 317 9.37 18.76 -0.63
C LEU A 317 10.87 19.02 -0.55
N LEU A 318 11.34 19.76 0.45
CA LEU A 318 12.76 20.03 0.69
C LEU A 318 13.55 18.73 0.80
N ALA A 319 13.05 17.77 1.57
CA ALA A 319 13.71 16.49 1.76
C ALA A 319 13.83 15.69 0.45
N ARG A 320 12.78 15.73 -0.38
CA ARG A 320 12.71 15.00 -1.65
C ARG A 320 13.56 15.61 -2.76
N VAL A 321 13.76 16.93 -2.76
CA VAL A 321 14.68 17.62 -3.68
C VAL A 321 16.13 17.63 -3.17
N GLY A 322 16.43 16.93 -2.06
CA GLY A 322 17.77 16.79 -1.52
C GLY A 322 18.26 17.94 -0.64
N LYS A 323 17.39 18.90 -0.29
CA LYS A 323 17.70 20.01 0.63
C LYS A 323 17.48 19.60 2.09
N ILE A 324 18.19 18.56 2.53
CA ILE A 324 17.96 17.90 3.83
C ILE A 324 18.22 18.85 5.01
N GLU A 325 19.28 19.66 4.95
CA GLU A 325 19.67 20.59 6.00
C GLU A 325 18.64 21.71 6.18
N GLU A 326 18.07 22.20 5.06
CA GLU A 326 16.97 23.16 5.09
C GLU A 326 15.71 22.51 5.68
N ALA A 327 15.41 21.26 5.32
CA ALA A 327 14.28 20.50 5.89
C ALA A 327 14.42 20.31 7.41
N ILE A 328 15.62 20.00 7.91
CA ILE A 328 15.92 19.92 9.34
C ILE A 328 15.68 21.27 10.03
N ALA A 329 16.21 22.35 9.45
CA ALA A 329 16.07 23.69 10.03
C ALA A 329 14.59 24.11 10.14
N VAL A 330 13.81 23.90 9.07
CA VAL A 330 12.37 24.19 9.06
C VAL A 330 11.61 23.33 10.07
N THR A 331 11.97 22.05 10.22
CA THR A 331 11.35 21.14 11.21
C THR A 331 11.55 21.67 12.63
N ILE A 332 12.77 22.05 12.98
CA ILE A 332 13.11 22.58 14.32
C ILE A 332 12.45 23.95 14.56
N GLU A 333 12.38 24.80 13.54
CA GLU A 333 11.77 26.13 13.65
C GLU A 333 10.25 26.07 13.81
N LYS A 334 9.57 25.22 13.03
CA LYS A 334 8.12 25.31 12.82
C LYS A 334 7.31 24.23 13.52
N ILE A 335 7.90 23.07 13.86
CA ILE A 335 7.21 22.00 14.58
C ILE A 335 7.61 22.04 16.05
N GLN A 336 6.65 22.40 16.90
CA GLN A 336 6.89 22.49 18.34
C GLN A 336 6.99 21.09 18.98
N PRO A 337 7.80 20.93 20.05
CA PRO A 337 7.82 19.69 20.82
C PRO A 337 6.42 19.28 21.30
N GLY A 338 6.01 18.05 21.00
CA GLY A 338 4.67 17.53 21.35
C GLY A 338 3.54 17.99 20.43
N GLN A 339 3.81 18.81 19.41
CA GLN A 339 2.84 19.15 18.38
C GLN A 339 2.48 17.90 17.58
N ARG A 340 1.17 17.65 17.43
CA ARG A 340 0.69 16.53 16.63
C ARG A 340 0.87 16.85 15.15
N THR A 341 1.63 16.00 14.46
CA THR A 341 1.81 16.04 13.00
C THR A 341 0.78 15.14 12.30
N MET A 342 0.64 15.33 10.99
CA MET A 342 -0.20 14.52 10.11
C MET A 342 0.55 13.31 9.52
N GLY A 343 1.87 13.25 9.66
CA GLY A 343 2.69 12.15 9.15
C GLY A 343 2.93 12.24 7.64
N LEU A 344 2.99 13.47 7.12
CA LEU A 344 3.27 13.74 5.71
C LEU A 344 4.79 13.87 5.49
N ALA A 345 5.47 14.59 6.37
CA ALA A 345 6.91 14.80 6.31
C ALA A 345 7.69 13.68 7.04
N PRO A 346 8.94 13.40 6.63
CA PRO A 346 9.87 12.66 7.46
C PRO A 346 10.06 13.34 8.83
N SER A 347 10.22 12.53 9.87
CA SER A 347 10.56 13.00 11.22
C SER A 347 11.95 13.62 11.27
N LEU A 348 12.22 14.43 12.31
CA LEU A 348 13.55 15.00 12.53
C LEU A 348 14.65 13.93 12.62
N LEU A 349 14.33 12.76 13.18
CA LEU A 349 15.25 11.63 13.25
C LEU A 349 15.58 11.09 11.86
N GLU A 350 14.56 10.83 11.02
CA GLU A 350 14.76 10.34 9.65
C GLU A 350 15.53 11.35 8.78
N LEU A 351 15.31 12.66 8.98
CA LEU A 351 16.09 13.70 8.30
C LEU A 351 17.56 13.74 8.76
N CYS A 352 17.81 13.61 10.07
CA CYS A 352 19.17 13.51 10.62
C CYS A 352 19.89 12.24 10.15
N GLU A 353 19.19 11.11 10.06
CA GLU A 353 19.71 9.86 9.49
C GLU A 353 20.10 10.04 8.02
N ARG A 354 19.23 10.66 7.22
CA ARG A 354 19.50 10.95 5.80
C ARG A 354 20.69 11.88 5.57
N SER A 355 20.96 12.81 6.49
CA SER A 355 22.12 13.72 6.40
C SER A 355 23.39 13.15 7.04
N GLY A 356 23.30 12.06 7.81
CA GLY A 356 24.40 11.58 8.66
C GLY A 356 24.76 12.55 9.80
N ASN A 357 23.94 13.58 10.07
CA ASN A 357 24.22 14.59 11.08
C ASN A 357 23.12 14.63 12.15
N TYR A 358 23.42 14.03 13.29
CA TYR A 358 22.52 13.96 14.44
C TYR A 358 22.65 15.14 15.42
N SER A 359 23.55 16.09 15.17
CA SER A 359 23.73 17.26 16.06
C SER A 359 22.45 18.08 16.23
N PRO A 360 21.70 18.40 15.14
CA PRO A 360 20.44 19.15 15.26
C PRO A 360 19.38 18.44 16.10
N LEU A 361 19.25 17.11 15.96
CA LEU A 361 18.36 16.29 16.79
C LEU A 361 18.75 16.38 18.27
N MET A 362 20.04 16.21 18.58
CA MET A 362 20.53 16.28 19.96
C MET A 362 20.30 17.65 20.59
N ASP A 363 20.52 18.74 19.85
CA ASP A 363 20.30 20.09 20.36
C ASP A 363 18.80 20.38 20.57
N ALA A 364 17.93 19.94 19.64
CA ALA A 364 16.48 20.05 19.79
C ALA A 364 15.98 19.29 21.03
N CYS A 365 16.38 18.02 21.20
CA CYS A 365 16.01 17.20 22.36
C CYS A 365 16.52 17.80 23.68
N ARG A 366 17.72 18.39 23.70
CA ARG A 366 18.23 19.09 24.90
C ARG A 366 17.37 20.31 25.24
N GLY A 367 16.90 21.04 24.23
CA GLY A 367 16.00 22.19 24.42
C GLY A 367 14.62 21.81 24.96
N SER A 368 14.15 20.60 24.66
CA SER A 368 12.81 20.11 25.05
C SER A 368 12.81 19.13 26.24
N ASP A 369 13.96 18.90 26.89
CA ASP A 369 14.16 17.89 27.95
C ASP A 369 13.75 16.45 27.53
N ASP A 370 13.92 16.13 26.23
CA ASP A 370 13.65 14.79 25.70
C ASP A 370 14.91 13.91 25.82
N VAL A 371 15.06 13.29 26.99
CA VAL A 371 16.21 12.42 27.31
C VAL A 371 16.27 11.19 26.40
N LEU A 372 15.12 10.64 25.99
CA LEU A 372 15.07 9.45 25.14
C LEU A 372 15.49 9.77 23.70
N GLY A 373 14.97 10.86 23.12
CA GLY A 373 15.39 11.34 21.81
C GLY A 373 16.88 11.70 21.79
N PHE A 374 17.38 12.37 22.83
CA PHE A 374 18.80 12.71 22.97
C PHE A 374 19.70 11.47 23.01
N ALA A 375 19.34 10.47 23.83
CA ALA A 375 20.08 9.21 23.91
C ALA A 375 20.08 8.46 22.57
N THR A 376 18.95 8.48 21.85
CA THR A 376 18.83 7.89 20.51
C THR A 376 19.81 8.55 19.53
N GLY A 377 19.84 9.88 19.47
CA GLY A 377 20.79 10.62 18.63
C GLY A 377 22.25 10.32 18.97
N LEU A 378 22.60 10.21 20.25
CA LEU A 378 23.96 9.84 20.70
C LEU A 378 24.38 8.43 20.26
N MET A 379 23.47 7.46 20.27
CA MET A 379 23.77 6.08 19.87
C MET A 379 23.93 5.97 18.35
N GLN A 380 23.06 6.64 17.60
CA GLN A 380 23.13 6.63 16.13
C GLN A 380 24.41 7.31 15.63
N ALA A 381 24.79 8.46 16.21
CA ALA A 381 26.03 9.17 15.87
C ALA A 381 27.32 8.38 16.16
N LYS A 382 27.26 7.26 16.90
CA LYS A 382 28.40 6.39 17.22
C LYS A 382 28.45 5.11 16.38
N THR A 383 27.39 4.81 15.63
CA THR A 383 27.27 3.57 14.85
C THR A 383 27.84 3.73 13.43
N GLU A 384 28.18 4.95 13.04
CA GLU A 384 29.02 5.31 11.88
C GLU A 384 30.50 5.43 12.28
#